data_AF-A0AAV4G5U3-F1
#
_entry.id   AF-A0AAV4G5U3-F1
#
_cell.length_a   1.000
_cell.length_b   1.000
_cell.length_c   1.000
_cell.angle_alpha   90.00
_cell.angle_beta   90.00
_cell.angle_gamma   90.00
#
_symmetry.space_group_name_H-M   'P 1'
#
loop_
_entity.id
_entity.type
_entity.pdbx_description
1 polymer ?
#
loop_
_entity_poly.entity_id
_entity_poly.type
_entity_poly.pdbx_seq_one_letter_code
_entity_poly.pdbx_strand_id
1 'polypeptide(L)'
;MIFASPVERLLGIHLSILIGDILVSVAMLSGYFAIKEPLALTFLYGGLEGFCVGLVYSLMVKLLLQTMPDHGGLANGIMSAGPVFGAVLFVGMSFIVVNPHKAKPDLKFEKKVFFSDKDLINRVPDYFLVMGTMTACFTLIGAALMYFGNRESFKHDEEKARRESITPLNGGSEVQNNCKEAGNHEELPLQFTGARVYSNYIQEPNGETEFFGSIPSEGKIEESVSSHKSMDMKKPHAENDASPLEAIKTRRFWLVWLAYITSNHTHILFLNLYKQYGQRIIRDDKLFVTTGMISNVGLMIVRPLVGAASDKIGIRSTNVYLNASSCIFMCLMVVSLHTFPWFYLVFVAVEFVGVSPHTMLFSLLSAYEFGKTHCASNMGMIRFGNIVIVLLEPLFIDAIVEAIGWDWLFLTGSMASAVATLAIIALDWC
;
A
#
# COMPACT_ATOMS: atom_id res chain seq x y z
N MET A 1 -9.63 1.93 -3.95
CA MET A 1 -8.95 2.75 -2.93
C MET A 1 -9.74 3.99 -2.53
N ILE A 2 -10.03 4.94 -3.44
CA ILE A 2 -10.72 6.21 -3.08
C ILE A 2 -12.04 5.95 -2.31
N PHE A 3 -12.82 4.96 -2.73
CA PHE A 3 -14.09 4.59 -2.10
C PHE A 3 -13.96 3.66 -0.89
N ALA A 4 -12.74 3.31 -0.46
CA ALA A 4 -12.54 2.33 0.61
C ALA A 4 -13.05 2.84 1.97
N SER A 5 -12.73 4.07 2.38
CA SER A 5 -13.21 4.58 3.68
C SER A 5 -14.73 4.75 3.75
N PRO A 6 -15.44 5.24 2.70
CA PRO A 6 -16.90 5.22 2.68
C PRO A 6 -17.51 3.82 2.82
N VAL A 7 -16.97 2.83 2.11
CA VAL A 7 -17.46 1.43 2.19
C VAL A 7 -17.20 0.84 3.58
N GLU A 8 -16.02 1.10 4.14
CA GLU A 8 -15.63 0.68 5.49
C GLU A 8 -16.58 1.25 6.56
N ARG A 9 -16.99 2.52 6.44
CA ARG A 9 -17.94 3.13 7.38
C ARG A 9 -19.32 2.50 7.35
N LEU A 10 -19.74 2.03 6.17
CA LEU A 10 -21.06 1.42 5.99
C LEU A 10 -21.09 -0.03 6.49
N LEU A 11 -20.05 -0.81 6.16
CA LEU A 11 -20.05 -2.26 6.34
C LEU A 11 -19.11 -2.75 7.47
N GLY A 12 -18.19 -1.89 7.92
CA GLY A 12 -17.05 -2.28 8.75
C GLY A 12 -15.90 -2.85 7.94
N ILE A 13 -14.68 -2.80 8.49
CA ILE A 13 -13.44 -3.16 7.77
C ILE A 13 -13.40 -4.64 7.37
N HIS A 14 -13.74 -5.56 8.28
CA HIS A 14 -13.66 -7.01 8.01
C HIS A 14 -14.69 -7.47 6.96
N LEU A 15 -15.92 -6.97 7.02
CA LEU A 15 -16.95 -7.32 6.04
C LEU A 15 -16.65 -6.72 4.66
N SER A 16 -16.13 -5.48 4.63
CA SER A 16 -15.70 -4.84 3.38
C SER A 16 -14.59 -5.64 2.68
N ILE A 17 -13.63 -6.13 3.46
CA ILE A 17 -12.58 -7.04 2.98
C ILE A 17 -13.19 -8.33 2.42
N LEU A 18 -14.04 -9.01 3.20
CA LEU A 18 -14.63 -10.30 2.81
C LEU A 18 -15.44 -10.20 1.51
N ILE A 19 -16.27 -9.15 1.38
CA ILE A 19 -17.05 -8.89 0.17
C ILE A 19 -16.11 -8.60 -1.00
N GLY A 20 -15.06 -7.79 -0.79
CA GLY A 20 -14.05 -7.51 -1.79
C GLY A 20 -13.37 -8.78 -2.30
N ASP A 21 -12.95 -9.67 -1.41
CA ASP A 21 -12.29 -10.94 -1.73
C ASP A 21 -13.19 -11.90 -2.53
N ILE A 22 -14.47 -11.99 -2.16
CA ILE A 22 -15.46 -12.77 -2.91
C ILE A 22 -15.61 -12.19 -4.31
N LEU A 23 -15.73 -10.87 -4.44
CA LEU A 23 -15.88 -10.21 -5.74
C LEU A 23 -14.62 -10.34 -6.62
N VAL A 24 -13.42 -10.30 -6.05
CA VAL A 24 -12.16 -10.61 -6.78
C VAL A 24 -12.22 -12.03 -7.35
N SER A 25 -12.63 -13.01 -6.54
CA SER A 25 -12.72 -14.41 -6.96
C SER A 25 -13.77 -14.61 -8.05
N VAL A 26 -14.94 -13.98 -7.92
CA VAL A 26 -16.01 -14.01 -8.92
C VAL A 26 -15.56 -13.32 -10.22
N ALA A 27 -14.89 -12.17 -10.14
CA ALA A 27 -14.35 -11.47 -11.31
C ALA A 27 -13.37 -12.35 -12.08
N MET A 28 -12.44 -13.00 -11.38
CA MET A 28 -11.48 -13.95 -11.98
C MET A 28 -12.19 -15.14 -12.64
N LEU A 29 -13.13 -15.79 -11.95
CA LEU A 29 -13.90 -16.93 -12.49
C LEU A 29 -14.75 -16.53 -13.70
N SER A 30 -15.34 -15.33 -13.68
CA SER A 30 -16.15 -14.81 -14.79
C SER A 30 -15.35 -14.65 -16.08
N GLY A 31 -14.02 -14.56 -15.99
CA GLY A 31 -13.11 -14.57 -17.13
C GLY A 31 -13.30 -15.76 -18.06
N TYR A 32 -13.72 -16.93 -17.55
CA TYR A 32 -14.05 -18.10 -18.37
C TYR A 32 -15.11 -17.80 -19.44
N PHE A 33 -16.14 -17.03 -19.08
CA PHE A 33 -17.21 -16.64 -19.99
C PHE A 33 -16.84 -15.37 -20.77
N ALA A 34 -16.21 -14.41 -20.08
CA ALA A 34 -15.93 -13.08 -20.60
C ALA A 34 -14.81 -13.04 -21.64
N ILE A 35 -13.87 -14.01 -21.63
CA ILE A 35 -12.70 -14.03 -22.54
C ILE A 35 -13.07 -14.00 -24.03
N LYS A 36 -14.27 -14.43 -24.39
CA LYS A 36 -14.77 -14.42 -25.78
C LYS A 36 -15.19 -13.01 -26.24
N GLU A 37 -15.52 -12.12 -25.32
CA GLU A 37 -16.02 -10.78 -25.61
C GLU A 37 -15.09 -9.73 -24.96
N PRO A 38 -14.26 -9.02 -25.74
CA PRO A 38 -13.21 -8.14 -25.21
C PRO A 38 -13.74 -7.07 -24.25
N LEU A 39 -14.94 -6.54 -24.49
CA LEU A 39 -15.55 -5.54 -23.62
C LEU A 39 -15.99 -6.13 -22.28
N ALA A 40 -16.59 -7.33 -22.30
CA ALA A 40 -16.97 -8.04 -21.09
C ALA A 40 -15.73 -8.40 -20.25
N LEU A 41 -14.66 -8.89 -20.89
CA LEU A 41 -13.40 -9.17 -20.22
C LEU A 41 -12.80 -7.89 -19.60
N THR A 42 -12.76 -6.80 -20.36
CA THR A 42 -12.24 -5.51 -19.86
C THR A 42 -13.03 -5.01 -18.65
N PHE A 43 -14.36 -5.12 -18.68
CA PHE A 43 -15.20 -4.66 -17.58
C PHE A 43 -15.10 -5.57 -16.34
N LEU A 44 -15.22 -6.89 -16.51
CA LEU A 44 -15.25 -7.84 -15.41
C LEU A 44 -13.86 -8.11 -14.84
N TYR A 45 -12.90 -8.48 -15.68
CA TYR A 45 -11.53 -8.78 -15.26
C TYR A 45 -10.73 -7.50 -15.03
N GLY A 46 -10.83 -6.50 -15.91
CA GLY A 46 -10.10 -5.24 -15.70
C GLY A 46 -10.74 -4.34 -14.63
N GLY A 47 -11.99 -3.94 -14.87
CA GLY A 47 -12.69 -2.93 -14.07
C GLY A 47 -13.09 -3.41 -12.67
N LEU A 48 -13.91 -4.47 -12.60
CA LEU A 48 -14.46 -4.97 -11.34
C LEU A 48 -13.36 -5.55 -10.44
N GLU A 49 -12.47 -6.39 -10.98
CA GLU A 49 -11.34 -6.92 -10.21
C GLU A 49 -10.44 -5.79 -9.70
N GLY A 50 -10.07 -4.84 -10.57
CA GLY A 50 -9.24 -3.68 -10.21
C GLY A 50 -9.87 -2.82 -9.10
N PHE A 51 -11.19 -2.61 -9.15
CA PHE A 51 -11.92 -1.92 -8.09
C PHE A 51 -11.82 -2.67 -6.75
N CYS A 52 -12.04 -3.98 -6.76
CA CYS A 52 -12.05 -4.82 -5.56
C CYS A 52 -10.64 -4.97 -4.97
N VAL A 53 -9.62 -5.25 -5.79
CA VAL A 53 -8.20 -5.29 -5.38
C VAL A 53 -7.80 -3.95 -4.77
N GLY A 54 -8.20 -2.83 -5.40
CA GLY A 54 -7.98 -1.51 -4.87
C GLY A 54 -8.68 -1.27 -3.53
N LEU A 55 -9.87 -1.82 -3.30
CA LEU A 55 -10.56 -1.71 -2.01
C LEU A 55 -9.85 -2.53 -0.94
N VAL A 56 -9.66 -3.83 -1.18
CA VAL A 56 -9.07 -4.79 -0.24
C VAL A 56 -7.66 -4.36 0.15
N TYR A 57 -6.80 -3.98 -0.81
CA TYR A 57 -5.43 -3.56 -0.49
C TYR A 57 -5.39 -2.37 0.47
N SER A 58 -6.17 -1.32 0.22
CA SER A 58 -6.16 -0.13 1.08
C SER A 58 -6.71 -0.39 2.48
N LEU A 59 -7.72 -1.25 2.61
CA LEU A 59 -8.26 -1.65 3.91
C LEU A 59 -7.28 -2.56 4.66
N MET A 60 -6.56 -3.44 3.98
CA MET A 60 -5.54 -4.28 4.61
C MET A 60 -4.36 -3.46 5.13
N VAL A 61 -3.86 -2.50 4.35
CA VAL A 61 -2.83 -1.55 4.84
C VAL A 61 -3.31 -0.88 6.12
N LYS A 62 -4.54 -0.35 6.12
CA LYS A 62 -5.13 0.32 7.29
C LYS A 62 -5.24 -0.63 8.49
N LEU A 63 -5.76 -1.84 8.28
CA LEU A 63 -5.91 -2.85 9.33
C LEU A 63 -4.55 -3.20 9.95
N LEU A 64 -3.53 -3.45 9.13
CA LEU A 64 -2.17 -3.76 9.62
C LEU A 64 -1.58 -2.60 10.43
N LEU A 65 -1.79 -1.35 10.01
CA LEU A 65 -1.34 -0.17 10.75
C LEU A 65 -2.08 0.04 12.08
N GLN A 66 -3.29 -0.50 12.21
CA GLN A 66 -4.07 -0.49 13.46
C GLN A 66 -3.66 -1.64 14.38
N THR A 67 -3.44 -2.84 13.85
CA THR A 67 -3.11 -4.04 14.63
C THR A 67 -1.62 -4.10 15.02
N MET A 68 -0.72 -3.57 14.18
CA MET A 68 0.73 -3.60 14.40
C MET A 68 1.34 -2.18 14.29
N PRO A 69 1.00 -1.25 15.21
CA PRO A 69 1.41 0.14 15.10
C PRO A 69 2.94 0.35 15.13
N ASP A 70 3.67 -0.45 15.90
CA ASP A 70 5.13 -0.35 16.04
C ASP A 70 5.92 -1.08 14.93
N HIS A 71 5.24 -1.94 14.17
CA HIS A 71 5.81 -2.79 13.13
C HIS A 71 5.01 -2.70 11.82
N GLY A 72 4.38 -1.55 11.60
CA GLY A 72 3.45 -1.33 10.50
C GLY A 72 4.13 -1.45 9.14
N GLY A 73 5.36 -0.95 9.02
CA GLY A 73 6.20 -1.06 7.85
C GLY A 73 6.57 -2.50 7.53
N LEU A 74 7.06 -3.28 8.50
CA LEU A 74 7.37 -4.71 8.32
C LEU A 74 6.12 -5.49 7.90
N ALA A 75 4.99 -5.29 8.59
CA ALA A 75 3.73 -5.97 8.27
C ALA A 75 3.27 -5.67 6.84
N ASN A 76 3.33 -4.39 6.43
CA ASN A 76 3.04 -3.99 5.05
C ASN A 76 4.09 -4.51 4.04
N GLY A 77 5.34 -4.67 4.47
CA GLY A 77 6.42 -5.32 3.73
C GLY A 77 6.12 -6.78 3.38
N ILE A 78 5.65 -7.54 4.37
CA ILE A 78 5.21 -8.93 4.19
C ILE A 78 3.99 -8.99 3.28
N MET A 79 2.96 -8.18 3.56
CA MET A 79 1.76 -8.13 2.71
C MET A 79 2.11 -7.77 1.27
N SER A 80 2.97 -6.77 1.06
CA SER A 80 3.36 -6.35 -0.28
C SER A 80 4.25 -7.35 -1.00
N ALA A 81 4.89 -8.32 -0.34
CA ALA A 81 5.58 -9.41 -1.03
C ALA A 81 4.61 -10.35 -1.79
N GLY A 82 3.34 -10.43 -1.34
CA GLY A 82 2.30 -11.30 -1.90
C GLY A 82 2.12 -11.18 -3.42
N PRO A 83 1.93 -9.98 -4.00
CA PRO A 83 1.83 -9.79 -5.45
C PRO A 83 3.00 -10.35 -6.27
N VAL A 84 4.22 -10.29 -5.74
CA VAL A 84 5.41 -10.83 -6.43
C VAL A 84 5.36 -12.36 -6.45
N PHE A 85 5.01 -12.97 -5.32
CA PHE A 85 4.79 -14.41 -5.22
C PHE A 85 3.62 -14.86 -6.12
N GLY A 86 2.53 -14.10 -6.12
CA GLY A 86 1.38 -14.31 -6.99
C GLY A 86 1.75 -14.32 -8.47
N ALA A 87 2.56 -13.37 -8.94
CA ALA A 87 3.01 -13.33 -10.33
C ALA A 87 3.73 -14.62 -10.76
N VAL A 88 4.57 -15.19 -9.89
CA VAL A 88 5.25 -16.47 -10.14
C VAL A 88 4.24 -17.61 -10.26
N LEU A 89 3.23 -17.67 -9.38
CA LEU A 89 2.17 -18.67 -9.47
C LEU A 89 1.34 -18.52 -10.76
N PHE A 90 0.94 -17.30 -11.11
CA PHE A 90 0.16 -17.02 -12.32
C PHE A 90 0.91 -17.48 -13.58
N VAL A 91 2.20 -17.15 -13.69
CA VAL A 91 3.05 -17.59 -14.80
C VAL A 91 3.20 -19.11 -14.80
N GLY A 92 3.53 -19.73 -13.67
CA GLY A 92 3.68 -21.19 -13.56
C GLY A 92 2.41 -21.94 -13.98
N MET A 93 1.25 -21.49 -13.51
CA MET A 93 -0.04 -22.06 -13.86
C MET A 93 -0.39 -21.88 -15.34
N SER A 94 0.03 -20.77 -15.97
CA SER A 94 -0.18 -20.58 -17.41
C SER A 94 0.56 -21.64 -18.24
N PHE A 95 1.77 -22.03 -17.83
CA PHE A 95 2.51 -23.12 -18.48
C PHE A 95 1.90 -24.49 -18.19
N ILE A 96 1.31 -24.72 -17.02
CA ILE A 96 0.72 -26.03 -16.68
C ILE A 96 -0.64 -26.23 -17.38
N VAL A 97 -1.49 -25.20 -17.37
CA VAL A 97 -2.88 -25.30 -17.86
C VAL A 97 -2.97 -24.98 -19.34
N VAL A 98 -2.39 -23.87 -19.79
CA VAL A 98 -2.54 -23.39 -21.18
C VAL A 98 -1.52 -24.06 -22.08
N ASN A 99 -0.23 -24.05 -21.69
CA ASN A 99 0.87 -24.50 -22.54
C ASN A 99 1.75 -25.63 -21.93
N PRO A 100 1.16 -26.80 -21.57
CA PRO A 100 1.87 -27.89 -20.89
C PRO A 100 3.04 -28.46 -21.71
N HIS A 101 2.95 -28.39 -23.03
CA HIS A 101 3.97 -28.90 -23.93
C HIS A 101 5.03 -27.85 -24.31
N LYS A 102 4.98 -26.64 -23.70
CA LYS A 102 5.92 -25.53 -23.94
C LYS A 102 6.07 -25.20 -25.43
N ALA A 103 4.95 -25.24 -26.15
CA ALA A 103 4.87 -24.79 -27.54
C ALA A 103 5.40 -23.35 -27.64
N LYS A 104 6.05 -23.05 -28.75
CA LYS A 104 6.54 -21.70 -29.06
C LYS A 104 5.51 -20.99 -29.95
N PRO A 105 5.33 -19.68 -29.79
CA PRO A 105 4.41 -18.93 -30.64
C PRO A 105 4.94 -18.92 -32.08
N ASP A 106 4.05 -19.11 -33.03
CA ASP A 106 4.34 -19.45 -34.42
C ASP A 106 3.71 -18.47 -35.43
N LEU A 107 2.65 -17.78 -35.03
CA LEU A 107 1.95 -16.80 -35.86
C LEU A 107 2.51 -15.39 -35.63
N LYS A 108 3.19 -14.82 -36.61
CA LYS A 108 3.63 -13.42 -36.57
C LYS A 108 2.59 -12.54 -37.23
N PHE A 109 2.02 -11.59 -36.49
CA PHE A 109 1.12 -10.58 -37.03
C PHE A 109 1.59 -9.21 -36.56
N GLU A 110 1.93 -8.36 -37.53
CA GLU A 110 2.61 -7.07 -37.31
C GLU A 110 3.89 -7.22 -36.46
N LYS A 111 3.96 -6.55 -35.30
CA LYS A 111 5.07 -6.57 -34.33
C LYS A 111 4.84 -7.59 -33.19
N LYS A 112 3.81 -8.42 -33.26
CA LYS A 112 3.42 -9.36 -32.20
C LYS A 112 3.50 -10.82 -32.68
N VAL A 113 3.76 -11.73 -31.74
CA VAL A 113 3.80 -13.18 -32.00
C VAL A 113 2.68 -13.84 -31.19
N PHE A 114 1.87 -14.64 -31.85
CA PHE A 114 0.69 -15.32 -31.33
C PHE A 114 0.85 -16.84 -31.51
N PHE A 115 0.01 -17.60 -30.80
CA PHE A 115 -0.13 -19.04 -31.00
C PHE A 115 -1.25 -19.30 -32.01
N SER A 116 -1.01 -20.15 -33.01
CA SER A 116 -2.04 -20.58 -33.96
C SER A 116 -2.78 -21.85 -33.51
N ASP A 117 -2.20 -22.59 -32.57
CA ASP A 117 -2.72 -23.85 -32.05
C ASP A 117 -4.09 -23.64 -31.36
N LYS A 118 -5.13 -24.21 -31.97
CA LYS A 118 -6.51 -24.12 -31.48
C LYS A 118 -6.69 -24.81 -30.14
N ASP A 119 -6.00 -25.92 -29.88
CA ASP A 119 -6.13 -26.64 -28.62
C ASP A 119 -5.51 -25.83 -27.47
N LEU A 120 -4.39 -25.15 -27.73
CA LEU A 120 -3.79 -24.20 -26.78
C LEU A 120 -4.74 -23.03 -26.50
N ILE A 121 -5.32 -22.42 -27.53
CA ILE A 121 -6.27 -21.30 -27.39
C ILE A 121 -7.52 -21.73 -26.61
N ASN A 122 -8.03 -22.93 -26.88
CA ASN A 122 -9.24 -23.46 -26.22
C ASN A 122 -9.04 -23.76 -24.72
N ARG A 123 -7.79 -23.85 -24.23
CA ARG A 123 -7.46 -24.00 -22.80
C ARG A 123 -7.41 -22.68 -22.03
N VAL A 124 -7.40 -21.53 -22.72
CA VAL A 124 -7.34 -20.20 -22.08
C VAL A 124 -8.55 -19.94 -21.17
N PRO A 125 -9.80 -20.26 -21.53
CA PRO A 125 -10.92 -20.15 -20.60
C PRO A 125 -10.69 -20.98 -19.32
N ASP A 126 -10.23 -22.22 -19.43
CA ASP A 126 -10.01 -23.12 -18.29
C ASP A 126 -8.98 -22.56 -17.30
N TYR A 127 -8.01 -21.78 -17.78
CA TYR A 127 -7.07 -21.05 -16.92
C TYR A 127 -7.79 -20.12 -15.94
N PHE A 128 -8.84 -19.40 -16.35
CA PHE A 128 -9.62 -18.54 -15.46
C PHE A 128 -10.36 -19.33 -14.38
N LEU A 129 -10.86 -20.54 -14.69
CA LEU A 129 -11.48 -21.41 -13.69
C LEU A 129 -10.47 -21.88 -12.65
N VAL A 130 -9.29 -22.33 -13.10
CA VAL A 130 -8.22 -22.79 -12.21
C VAL A 130 -7.71 -21.65 -11.34
N MET A 131 -7.41 -20.50 -11.94
CA MET A 131 -6.91 -19.32 -11.21
C MET A 131 -7.96 -18.73 -10.29
N GLY A 132 -9.23 -18.64 -10.72
CA GLY A 132 -10.32 -18.13 -9.90
C GLY A 132 -10.62 -19.02 -8.70
N THR A 133 -10.59 -20.34 -8.87
CA THR A 133 -10.74 -21.30 -7.76
C THR A 133 -9.57 -21.21 -6.80
N MET A 134 -8.34 -21.11 -7.32
CA MET A 134 -7.15 -20.95 -6.49
C MET A 134 -7.19 -19.63 -5.69
N THR A 135 -7.58 -18.52 -6.32
CA THR A 135 -7.79 -17.24 -5.64
C THR A 135 -8.85 -17.36 -4.56
N ALA A 136 -10.01 -17.98 -4.85
CA ALA A 136 -11.06 -18.19 -3.86
C ALA A 136 -10.57 -19.00 -2.65
N CYS A 137 -9.79 -20.06 -2.88
CA CYS A 137 -9.19 -20.84 -1.79
C CYS A 137 -8.25 -19.99 -0.93
N PHE A 138 -7.34 -19.22 -1.55
CA PHE A 138 -6.41 -18.36 -0.81
C PHE A 138 -7.13 -17.27 -0.02
N THR A 139 -8.13 -16.61 -0.60
CA THR A 139 -8.88 -15.57 0.09
C THR A 139 -9.76 -16.14 1.20
N LEU A 140 -10.35 -17.32 1.03
CA LEU A 140 -11.11 -18.00 2.09
C LEU A 140 -10.21 -18.39 3.27
N ILE A 141 -9.02 -18.93 2.99
CA ILE A 141 -8.03 -19.24 4.03
C ILE A 141 -7.59 -17.96 4.74
N GLY A 142 -7.29 -16.90 3.99
CA GLY A 142 -6.92 -15.58 4.53
C GLY A 142 -8.01 -14.99 5.42
N ALA A 143 -9.26 -15.00 4.97
CA ALA A 143 -10.41 -14.52 5.73
C ALA A 143 -10.64 -15.34 7.01
N ALA A 144 -10.49 -16.67 6.95
CA ALA A 144 -10.59 -17.52 8.13
C ALA A 144 -9.49 -17.20 9.16
N LEU A 145 -8.23 -17.08 8.71
CA LEU A 145 -7.11 -16.71 9.57
C LEU A 145 -7.29 -15.32 10.20
N MET A 146 -7.77 -14.35 9.42
CA MET A 146 -8.09 -13.00 9.93
C MET A 146 -9.20 -13.06 10.98
N TYR A 147 -10.25 -13.86 10.78
CA TYR A 147 -11.34 -14.02 11.73
C TYR A 147 -10.85 -14.65 13.05
N PHE A 148 -10.04 -15.71 12.98
CA PHE A 148 -9.47 -16.34 14.17
C PHE A 148 -8.53 -15.41 14.93
N GLY A 149 -7.63 -14.71 14.21
CA GLY A 149 -6.70 -13.76 14.83
C GLY A 149 -7.42 -12.60 15.52
N ASN A 150 -8.49 -12.07 14.92
CA ASN A 150 -9.29 -11.01 15.52
C ASN A 150 -9.95 -11.47 16.84
N ARG A 151 -10.49 -12.71 16.85
CA ARG A 151 -11.11 -13.29 18.05
C ARG A 151 -10.12 -13.46 19.20
N GLU A 152 -8.89 -13.85 18.90
CA GLU A 152 -7.85 -13.98 19.93
C GLU A 152 -7.40 -12.61 20.47
N SER A 153 -7.28 -11.60 19.59
CA SER A 153 -6.99 -10.23 20.01
C SER A 153 -8.03 -9.69 20.99
N PHE A 154 -9.33 -9.89 20.69
CA PHE A 154 -10.41 -9.47 21.60
C PHE A 154 -10.33 -10.13 22.98
N LYS A 155 -10.02 -11.44 23.03
CA LYS A 155 -9.86 -12.14 24.31
C LYS A 155 -8.68 -11.59 25.11
N HIS A 156 -7.56 -11.32 24.46
CA HIS A 156 -6.38 -10.77 25.12
C HIS A 156 -6.65 -9.36 25.66
N ASP A 157 -7.35 -8.52 24.91
CA ASP A 157 -7.74 -7.17 25.34
C ASP A 157 -8.74 -7.20 26.52
N GLU A 158 -9.72 -8.12 26.49
CA GLU A 158 -10.64 -8.35 27.61
C GLU A 158 -9.90 -8.85 28.87
N GLU A 159 -8.95 -9.76 28.73
CA GLU A 159 -8.12 -10.25 29.83
C GLU A 159 -7.23 -9.14 30.40
N LYS A 160 -6.64 -8.30 29.55
CA LYS A 160 -5.84 -7.14 29.97
C LYS A 160 -6.69 -6.13 30.73
N ALA A 161 -7.85 -5.75 30.19
CA ALA A 161 -8.79 -4.86 30.87
C ALA A 161 -9.25 -5.42 32.22
N ARG A 162 -9.51 -6.74 32.29
CA ARG A 162 -9.84 -7.43 33.54
C ARG A 162 -8.67 -7.35 34.54
N ARG A 163 -7.42 -7.58 34.13
CA ARG A 163 -6.23 -7.48 35.03
C ARG A 163 -6.01 -6.05 35.54
N GLU A 164 -6.17 -5.05 34.68
CA GLU A 164 -6.07 -3.64 35.06
C GLU A 164 -7.18 -3.23 36.05
N SER A 165 -8.39 -3.77 35.90
CA SER A 165 -9.49 -3.55 36.85
C SER A 165 -9.31 -4.24 38.22
N ILE A 166 -8.51 -5.30 38.29
CA ILE A 166 -8.25 -6.09 39.52
C ILE A 166 -7.03 -5.55 40.29
N THR A 167 -6.19 -4.72 39.68
CA THR A 167 -5.01 -4.15 40.37
C THR A 167 -5.48 -3.03 41.30
N PRO A 168 -5.37 -3.15 42.64
CA PRO A 168 -5.82 -2.09 43.53
C PRO A 168 -4.96 -0.86 43.32
N LEU A 169 -5.60 0.30 43.11
CA LEU A 169 -4.98 1.61 43.27
C LEU A 169 -4.43 1.70 44.69
N ASN A 170 -3.15 1.37 44.85
CA ASN A 170 -2.44 1.57 46.11
C ASN A 170 -2.03 3.05 46.16
N GLY A 171 -2.98 3.89 46.57
CA GLY A 171 -2.85 5.33 46.71
C GLY A 171 -4.19 5.88 47.18
N GLY A 172 -4.33 6.00 48.50
CA GLY A 172 -5.62 6.10 49.18
C GLY A 172 -6.47 7.32 48.82
N SER A 173 -7.78 7.13 48.94
CA SER A 173 -8.75 8.01 49.62
C SER A 173 -10.10 7.30 49.57
N GLU A 174 -10.70 7.10 50.74
CA GLU A 174 -12.03 6.52 50.91
C GLU A 174 -13.08 7.30 50.13
N VAL A 175 -13.85 6.64 49.27
CA VAL A 175 -15.24 7.02 49.00
C VAL A 175 -16.07 5.74 48.94
N GLN A 176 -16.66 5.42 50.08
CA GLN A 176 -17.78 4.51 50.20
C GLN A 176 -19.00 5.18 49.54
N ASN A 177 -19.67 4.53 48.58
CA ASN A 177 -21.11 4.71 48.38
C ASN A 177 -21.76 3.63 47.47
N ASN A 178 -22.60 2.83 48.15
CA ASN A 178 -23.80 2.13 47.71
C ASN A 178 -24.29 2.31 46.25
N CYS A 179 -24.50 1.18 45.55
CA CYS A 179 -25.81 0.86 44.94
C CYS A 179 -25.98 -0.64 44.61
N LYS A 180 -26.77 -1.29 45.47
CA LYS A 180 -27.78 -2.34 45.30
C LYS A 180 -27.73 -3.30 44.10
N GLU A 181 -27.72 -4.58 44.46
CA GLU A 181 -28.17 -5.73 43.67
C GLU A 181 -29.60 -5.56 43.14
N ALA A 182 -29.81 -5.93 41.87
CA ALA A 182 -31.14 -6.27 41.34
C ALA A 182 -31.01 -7.37 40.27
N GLY A 183 -31.45 -8.57 40.66
CA GLY A 183 -32.29 -9.52 39.90
C GLY A 183 -32.00 -9.85 38.43
N ASN A 184 -31.72 -11.13 38.22
CA ASN A 184 -31.84 -11.92 36.98
C ASN A 184 -32.92 -11.43 36.00
N HIS A 185 -32.52 -11.23 34.74
CA HIS A 185 -33.28 -11.69 33.57
C HIS A 185 -32.30 -12.05 32.44
N GLU A 186 -32.38 -13.30 32.03
CA GLU A 186 -31.67 -13.94 30.93
C GLU A 186 -32.49 -13.73 29.65
N GLU A 187 -32.07 -12.82 28.77
CA GLU A 187 -32.42 -12.85 27.34
C GLU A 187 -31.24 -12.24 26.55
N LEU A 188 -30.58 -13.05 25.70
CA LEU A 188 -29.57 -12.60 24.73
C LEU A 188 -30.24 -11.81 23.60
N PRO A 189 -29.88 -10.54 23.35
CA PRO A 189 -30.07 -9.94 22.04
C PRO A 189 -28.76 -10.04 21.25
N LEU A 190 -28.86 -10.66 20.07
CA LEU A 190 -27.81 -10.75 19.06
C LEU A 190 -27.57 -9.34 18.46
N GLN A 191 -26.85 -8.47 19.19
CA GLN A 191 -26.46 -7.15 18.70
C GLN A 191 -25.15 -7.24 17.91
N PHE A 192 -25.31 -7.26 16.60
CA PHE A 192 -24.26 -7.02 15.60
C PHE A 192 -23.77 -5.57 15.78
N THR A 193 -22.73 -5.37 16.60
CA THR A 193 -22.17 -4.04 16.87
C THR A 193 -21.10 -3.72 15.83
N GLY A 194 -21.54 -3.04 14.77
CA GLY A 194 -20.65 -2.27 13.91
C GLY A 194 -19.98 -1.12 14.69
N ALA A 195 -18.76 -0.80 14.27
CA ALA A 195 -18.00 0.41 14.58
C ALA A 195 -17.87 0.79 16.08
N ARG A 196 -16.91 0.19 16.78
CA ARG A 196 -16.32 0.85 17.96
C ARG A 196 -15.15 1.72 17.52
N VAL A 197 -15.41 3.03 17.52
CA VAL A 197 -14.41 4.09 17.56
C VAL A 197 -13.60 3.92 18.85
N TYR A 198 -12.30 3.66 18.75
CA TYR A 198 -11.38 3.80 19.88
C TYR A 198 -11.12 5.29 20.08
N SER A 199 -11.96 5.94 20.89
CA SER A 199 -11.61 7.20 21.54
C SER A 199 -11.67 6.92 23.04
N ASN A 200 -10.50 6.66 23.63
CA ASN A 200 -10.30 6.62 25.08
C ASN A 200 -8.85 6.99 25.35
N TYR A 201 -8.56 8.29 25.29
CA TYR A 201 -7.49 8.96 26.03
C TYR A 201 -7.72 10.48 25.98
N ILE A 202 -8.85 10.94 26.52
CA ILE A 202 -8.97 12.30 27.06
C ILE A 202 -9.79 12.19 28.34
N GLN A 203 -9.11 12.06 29.48
CA GLN A 203 -9.67 12.46 30.77
C GLN A 203 -9.42 13.96 30.90
N GLU A 204 -10.42 14.78 30.62
CA GLU A 204 -10.48 16.13 31.16
C GLU A 204 -11.09 16.05 32.57
N PRO A 205 -10.48 16.68 33.59
CA PRO A 205 -11.05 16.69 34.92
C PRO A 205 -12.19 17.74 35.00
N ASN A 206 -13.38 17.23 35.29
CA ASN A 206 -14.55 17.81 35.96
C ASN A 206 -14.77 19.34 35.93
N GLY A 207 -15.88 19.72 35.29
CA GLY A 207 -17.04 20.32 35.97
C GLY A 207 -17.06 21.85 36.11
N GLU A 208 -17.93 22.53 35.37
CA GLU A 208 -19.19 23.10 35.89
C GLU A 208 -19.93 23.90 34.80
N THR A 209 -21.21 23.58 34.63
CA THR A 209 -22.19 24.38 33.88
C THR A 209 -22.70 25.49 34.78
N GLU A 210 -22.37 26.75 34.49
CA GLU A 210 -23.18 27.90 34.93
C GLU A 210 -23.27 29.00 33.84
N PHE A 211 -24.51 29.20 33.40
CA PHE A 211 -25.25 30.46 33.32
C PHE A 211 -24.57 31.75 32.77
N PHE A 212 -25.26 32.33 31.79
CA PHE A 212 -25.03 33.63 31.17
C PHE A 212 -25.12 34.81 32.18
N GLY A 213 -24.12 35.71 32.21
CA GLY A 213 -24.21 36.99 32.94
C GLY A 213 -22.95 37.86 32.99
N SER A 214 -22.86 38.86 32.10
CA SER A 214 -22.27 40.23 32.25
C SER A 214 -21.00 40.53 33.11
N ILE A 215 -19.88 40.86 32.41
CA ILE A 215 -18.93 42.04 32.47
C ILE A 215 -18.97 43.02 33.70
N PRO A 216 -17.91 43.78 34.13
CA PRO A 216 -16.41 43.76 33.98
C PRO A 216 -15.59 43.98 35.31
N SER A 217 -14.24 43.87 35.25
CA SER A 217 -13.25 44.94 35.56
C SER A 217 -11.94 44.50 36.24
N GLU A 218 -10.85 45.10 35.71
CA GLU A 218 -9.54 45.49 36.28
C GLU A 218 -8.82 44.69 37.40
N GLY A 219 -7.52 44.45 37.18
CA GLY A 219 -6.56 44.22 38.25
C GLY A 219 -5.23 43.61 37.80
N LYS A 220 -4.23 44.45 37.51
CA LYS A 220 -2.81 44.05 37.34
C LYS A 220 -2.25 43.56 38.68
N ILE A 221 -1.59 42.40 38.71
CA ILE A 221 -0.44 42.13 39.58
C ILE A 221 0.58 41.32 38.78
N GLU A 222 1.74 41.95 38.51
CA GLU A 222 2.97 41.26 38.13
C GLU A 222 3.60 40.67 39.39
N GLU A 223 3.96 39.39 39.36
CA GLU A 223 5.01 38.86 40.23
C GLU A 223 5.88 37.87 39.45
N SER A 224 7.14 38.27 39.30
CA SER A 224 8.23 37.54 38.67
C SER A 224 8.76 36.41 39.55
N VAL A 225 8.73 35.17 39.08
CA VAL A 225 9.53 34.09 39.67
C VAL A 225 10.14 33.19 38.58
N SER A 226 11.47 33.35 38.45
CA SER A 226 12.49 32.33 38.19
C SER A 226 12.35 31.39 36.99
N SER A 227 13.26 31.61 36.04
CA SER A 227 13.69 30.69 34.99
C SER A 227 14.04 29.30 35.53
N HIS A 228 13.20 28.30 35.23
CA HIS A 228 13.65 26.92 35.11
C HIS A 228 13.44 26.46 33.68
N LYS A 229 14.57 26.29 33.01
CA LYS A 229 14.72 25.82 31.63
C LYS A 229 14.36 24.33 31.64
N SER A 230 13.09 24.00 31.46
CA SER A 230 12.68 22.63 31.18
C SER A 230 13.13 22.28 29.76
N MET A 231 13.95 21.22 29.68
CA MET A 231 14.33 20.57 28.44
C MET A 231 13.09 20.34 27.57
N ASP A 232 13.16 20.83 26.33
CA ASP A 232 12.21 20.55 25.26
C ASP A 232 12.07 19.04 25.06
N MET A 233 11.12 18.42 25.76
CA MET A 233 10.51 17.19 25.29
C MET A 233 9.75 17.54 24.01
N LYS A 234 10.27 17.08 22.87
CA LYS A 234 9.53 17.02 21.60
C LYS A 234 8.13 16.47 21.88
N LYS A 235 7.11 17.34 21.80
CA LYS A 235 5.71 16.94 21.83
C LYS A 235 5.48 15.92 20.70
N PRO A 236 4.75 14.82 20.94
CA PRO A 236 4.28 13.97 19.85
C PRO A 236 3.42 14.83 18.90
N HIS A 237 3.63 14.67 17.60
CA HIS A 237 2.91 15.42 16.56
C HIS A 237 1.39 15.40 16.84
N ALA A 238 0.74 16.56 16.81
CA ALA A 238 -0.70 16.66 16.74
C ALA A 238 -1.22 15.79 15.58
N GLU A 239 -2.20 14.93 15.85
CA GLU A 239 -2.81 14.00 14.88
C GLU A 239 -3.34 14.78 13.67
N ASN A 240 -2.60 14.76 12.54
CA ASN A 240 -3.07 15.28 11.26
C ASN A 240 -4.08 14.32 10.63
N ASP A 241 -5.23 14.12 11.26
CA ASP A 241 -6.29 13.23 10.78
C ASP A 241 -7.15 13.95 9.72
N ALA A 242 -6.55 14.17 8.54
CA ALA A 242 -7.20 14.90 7.45
C ALA A 242 -8.17 14.01 6.66
N SER A 243 -9.38 14.51 6.41
CA SER A 243 -10.28 13.89 5.43
C SER A 243 -9.73 14.03 4.00
N PRO A 244 -10.15 13.21 3.03
CA PRO A 244 -9.60 13.27 1.67
C PRO A 244 -9.73 14.64 1.00
N LEU A 245 -10.84 15.34 1.26
CA LEU A 245 -11.08 16.68 0.71
C LEU A 245 -10.26 17.76 1.41
N GLU A 246 -9.95 17.58 2.69
CA GLU A 246 -9.04 18.48 3.42
C GLU A 246 -7.59 18.22 3.00
N ALA A 247 -7.20 16.96 2.87
CA ALA A 247 -5.86 16.56 2.43
C ALA A 247 -5.49 17.23 1.10
N ILE A 248 -6.36 17.17 0.08
CA ILE A 248 -6.12 17.77 -1.25
C ILE A 248 -5.90 19.28 -1.20
N LYS A 249 -6.49 19.98 -0.22
CA LYS A 249 -6.29 21.43 -0.05
C LYS A 249 -4.93 21.78 0.53
N THR A 250 -4.22 20.81 1.12
CA THR A 250 -2.92 21.04 1.72
C THR A 250 -1.80 21.02 0.69
N ARG A 251 -0.75 21.82 0.94
CA ARG A 251 0.49 21.75 0.16
C ARG A 251 1.19 20.40 0.28
N ARG A 252 1.09 19.76 1.45
CA ARG A 252 1.67 18.43 1.73
C ARG A 252 1.13 17.37 0.78
N PHE A 253 -0.17 17.38 0.48
CA PHE A 253 -0.77 16.45 -0.47
C PHE A 253 -0.14 16.55 -1.86
N TRP A 254 0.02 17.75 -2.40
CA TRP A 254 0.59 17.94 -3.73
C TRP A 254 2.07 17.57 -3.80
N LEU A 255 2.83 17.73 -2.71
CA LEU A 255 4.21 17.26 -2.64
C LEU A 255 4.28 15.73 -2.62
N VAL A 256 3.45 15.05 -1.83
CA VAL A 256 3.38 13.57 -1.83
C VAL A 256 2.89 13.04 -3.17
N TRP A 257 1.88 13.68 -3.78
CA TRP A 257 1.33 13.29 -5.07
C TRP A 257 2.34 13.50 -6.20
N LEU A 258 3.06 14.62 -6.21
CA LEU A 258 4.16 14.86 -7.16
C LEU A 258 5.26 13.81 -7.00
N ALA A 259 5.69 13.56 -5.77
CA ALA A 259 6.70 12.54 -5.49
C ALA A 259 6.25 11.14 -5.95
N TYR A 260 4.99 10.79 -5.72
CA TYR A 260 4.41 9.53 -6.18
C TYR A 260 4.45 9.42 -7.70
N ILE A 261 3.99 10.45 -8.42
CA ILE A 261 3.95 10.42 -9.89
C ILE A 261 5.36 10.31 -10.48
N THR A 262 6.30 11.13 -10.03
CA THR A 262 7.64 11.12 -10.62
C THR A 262 8.41 9.85 -10.25
N SER A 263 8.25 9.32 -9.03
CA SER A 263 8.80 8.02 -8.65
C SER A 263 8.15 6.87 -9.43
N ASN A 264 6.84 6.94 -9.69
CA ASN A 264 6.12 5.93 -10.47
C ASN A 264 6.54 5.92 -11.94
N HIS A 265 6.94 7.05 -12.52
CA HIS A 265 7.56 7.11 -13.85
C HIS A 265 8.85 6.29 -13.90
N THR A 266 9.77 6.51 -12.94
CA THR A 266 10.98 5.69 -12.79
C THR A 266 10.63 4.21 -12.65
N HIS A 267 9.62 3.90 -11.85
CA HIS A 267 9.15 2.54 -11.61
C HIS A 267 8.67 1.84 -12.88
N ILE A 268 7.84 2.51 -13.69
CA ILE A 268 7.27 1.96 -14.92
C ILE A 268 8.34 1.80 -15.99
N LEU A 269 9.20 2.81 -16.18
CA LEU A 269 10.32 2.72 -17.12
C LEU A 269 11.22 1.54 -16.78
N PHE A 270 11.64 1.42 -15.52
CA PHE A 270 12.52 0.36 -15.10
C PHE A 270 11.87 -1.01 -15.31
N LEU A 271 10.70 -1.27 -14.71
CA LEU A 271 10.10 -2.61 -14.73
C LEU A 271 9.70 -3.09 -16.13
N ASN A 272 9.30 -2.18 -17.02
CA ASN A 272 8.82 -2.56 -18.35
C ASN A 272 9.91 -2.55 -19.43
N LEU A 273 10.92 -1.67 -19.31
CA LEU A 273 11.84 -1.39 -20.41
C LEU A 273 13.30 -1.78 -20.14
N TYR A 274 13.71 -2.13 -18.91
CA TYR A 274 15.12 -2.46 -18.63
C TYR A 274 15.66 -3.53 -19.59
N LYS A 275 14.88 -4.60 -19.82
CA LYS A 275 15.27 -5.68 -20.74
C LYS A 275 15.42 -5.17 -22.18
N GLN A 276 14.44 -4.43 -22.67
CA GLN A 276 14.47 -3.90 -24.04
C GLN A 276 15.65 -2.95 -24.25
N TYR A 277 15.94 -2.12 -23.26
CA TYR A 277 17.06 -1.20 -23.29
C TYR A 277 18.40 -1.93 -23.30
N GLY A 278 18.60 -2.88 -22.39
CA GLY A 278 19.83 -3.67 -22.32
C GLY A 278 20.08 -4.52 -23.57
N GLN A 279 19.01 -5.00 -24.22
CA GLN A 279 19.09 -5.82 -25.43
C GLN A 279 19.62 -5.09 -26.67
N ARG A 280 19.74 -3.77 -26.61
CA ARG A 280 20.39 -2.98 -27.68
C ARG A 280 21.88 -3.33 -27.83
N ILE A 281 22.54 -3.67 -26.71
CA ILE A 281 23.97 -4.01 -26.70
C ILE A 281 24.19 -5.49 -26.34
N ILE A 282 23.47 -6.03 -25.36
CA ILE A 282 23.61 -7.42 -24.90
C ILE A 282 22.59 -8.30 -25.61
N ARG A 283 23.04 -9.18 -26.53
CA ARG A 283 22.12 -10.02 -27.34
C ARG A 283 21.57 -11.25 -26.62
N ASP A 284 22.03 -11.56 -25.42
CA ASP A 284 21.61 -12.76 -24.69
C ASP A 284 20.29 -12.52 -23.93
N ASP A 285 19.19 -12.95 -24.53
CA ASP A 285 17.85 -12.89 -23.93
C ASP A 285 17.75 -13.70 -22.63
N LYS A 286 18.46 -14.84 -22.55
CA LYS A 286 18.38 -15.74 -21.38
C LYS A 286 18.97 -15.08 -20.15
N LEU A 287 20.04 -14.28 -20.32
CA LEU A 287 20.63 -13.53 -19.22
C LEU A 287 19.61 -12.55 -18.62
N PHE A 288 18.94 -11.73 -19.44
CA PHE A 288 17.94 -10.77 -18.93
C PHE A 288 16.75 -11.44 -18.25
N VAL A 289 16.25 -12.55 -18.81
CA VAL A 289 15.17 -13.33 -18.20
C VAL A 289 15.63 -13.88 -16.85
N THR A 290 16.83 -14.46 -16.79
CA THR A 290 17.38 -15.04 -15.56
C THR A 290 17.59 -13.97 -14.49
N THR A 291 18.17 -12.82 -14.85
CA THR A 291 18.34 -11.67 -13.95
C THR A 291 16.98 -11.20 -13.41
N GLY A 292 15.99 -11.00 -14.27
CA GLY A 292 14.65 -10.59 -13.84
C GLY A 292 13.98 -11.60 -12.90
N MET A 293 14.14 -12.91 -13.18
CA MET A 293 13.60 -13.97 -12.32
C MET A 293 14.28 -14.01 -10.95
N ILE A 294 15.62 -13.96 -10.90
CA ILE A 294 16.39 -13.93 -9.65
C ILE A 294 16.02 -12.69 -8.83
N SER A 295 15.97 -11.52 -9.49
CA SER A 295 15.56 -10.27 -8.84
C SER A 295 14.16 -10.39 -8.26
N ASN A 296 13.17 -10.87 -9.01
CA ASN A 296 11.80 -11.06 -8.52
C ASN A 296 11.72 -12.00 -7.31
N VAL A 297 12.52 -13.07 -7.26
CA VAL A 297 12.60 -13.92 -6.07
C VAL A 297 13.18 -13.15 -4.89
N GLY A 298 14.25 -12.39 -5.11
CA GLY A 298 14.84 -11.52 -4.09
C GLY A 298 13.87 -10.48 -3.52
N LEU A 299 12.95 -9.96 -4.35
CA LEU A 299 11.95 -8.97 -3.93
C LEU A 299 11.01 -9.47 -2.82
N MET A 300 10.78 -10.78 -2.74
CA MET A 300 9.96 -11.37 -1.67
C MET A 300 10.62 -11.19 -0.29
N ILE A 301 11.95 -11.11 -0.24
CA ILE A 301 12.72 -10.89 1.00
C ILE A 301 12.95 -9.39 1.22
N VAL A 302 13.25 -8.67 0.13
CA VAL A 302 13.59 -7.25 0.19
C VAL A 302 12.43 -6.39 0.69
N ARG A 303 11.19 -6.66 0.27
CA ARG A 303 10.01 -5.86 0.69
C ARG A 303 9.80 -5.87 2.21
N PRO A 304 9.79 -7.03 2.90
CA PRO A 304 9.81 -7.10 4.37
C PRO A 304 10.98 -6.34 5.01
N LEU A 305 12.20 -6.49 4.47
CA LEU A 305 13.39 -5.83 5.02
C LEU A 305 13.30 -4.30 4.91
N VAL A 306 12.83 -3.79 3.78
CA VAL A 306 12.58 -2.36 3.57
C VAL A 306 11.47 -1.87 4.49
N GLY A 307 10.42 -2.67 4.69
CA GLY A 307 9.37 -2.41 5.68
C GLY A 307 9.93 -2.26 7.09
N ALA A 308 10.71 -3.24 7.56
CA ALA A 308 11.37 -3.17 8.88
C ALA A 308 12.39 -2.03 8.99
N ALA A 309 13.09 -1.70 7.90
CA ALA A 309 13.95 -0.54 7.86
C ALA A 309 13.14 0.74 8.05
N SER A 310 11.96 0.85 7.41
CA SER A 310 11.08 2.02 7.52
C SER A 310 10.52 2.24 8.92
N ASP A 311 10.28 1.16 9.67
CA ASP A 311 9.88 1.25 11.08
C ASP A 311 11.00 1.84 11.96
N LYS A 312 12.28 1.62 11.60
CA LYS A 312 13.43 2.09 12.38
C LYS A 312 13.93 3.48 11.99
N ILE A 313 14.04 3.75 10.69
CA ILE A 313 14.63 4.99 10.16
C ILE A 313 13.59 6.08 9.86
N GLY A 314 12.31 5.72 9.91
CA GLY A 314 11.19 6.58 9.57
C GLY A 314 10.83 6.55 8.08
N ILE A 315 9.53 6.60 7.79
CA ILE A 315 9.00 6.41 6.44
C ILE A 315 9.45 7.48 5.43
N ARG A 316 9.58 8.75 5.86
CA ARG A 316 10.11 9.84 5.02
C ARG A 316 11.53 9.54 4.59
N SER A 317 12.41 9.26 5.55
CA SER A 317 13.83 8.92 5.32
C SER A 317 13.98 7.71 4.40
N THR A 318 13.20 6.64 4.61
CA THR A 318 13.23 5.46 3.73
C THR A 318 12.91 5.80 2.28
N ASN A 319 11.85 6.59 2.06
CA ASN A 319 11.50 7.01 0.70
C ASN A 319 12.60 7.89 0.09
N VAL A 320 13.20 8.80 0.85
CA VAL A 320 14.34 9.63 0.38
C VAL A 320 15.51 8.74 -0.04
N TYR A 321 15.93 7.79 0.79
CA TYR A 321 17.07 6.93 0.48
C TYR A 321 16.82 6.07 -0.77
N LEU A 322 15.63 5.49 -0.92
CA LEU A 322 15.33 4.62 -2.07
C LEU A 322 15.15 5.39 -3.37
N ASN A 323 14.54 6.59 -3.34
CA ASN A 323 14.46 7.44 -4.53
C ASN A 323 15.82 8.03 -4.90
N ALA A 324 16.63 8.44 -3.91
CA ALA A 324 17.98 8.92 -4.16
C ALA A 324 18.88 7.80 -4.73
N SER A 325 18.77 6.57 -4.22
CA SER A 325 19.52 5.43 -4.76
C SER A 325 19.07 5.09 -6.18
N SER A 326 17.75 5.09 -6.45
CA SER A 326 17.21 4.82 -7.79
C SER A 326 17.67 5.86 -8.82
N CYS A 327 17.76 7.14 -8.42
CA CYS A 327 18.35 8.19 -9.25
C CYS A 327 19.79 7.84 -9.69
N ILE A 328 20.63 7.43 -8.73
CA ILE A 328 22.04 7.09 -8.99
C ILE A 328 22.13 5.83 -9.85
N PHE A 329 21.41 4.77 -9.51
CA PHE A 329 21.50 3.49 -10.19
C PHE A 329 20.92 3.52 -11.61
N MET A 330 19.83 4.27 -11.87
CA MET A 330 19.36 4.50 -13.24
C MET A 330 20.42 5.23 -14.10
N CYS A 331 21.11 6.22 -13.55
CA CYS A 331 22.25 6.85 -14.25
C CYS A 331 23.39 5.86 -14.50
N LEU A 332 23.76 5.06 -13.50
CA LEU A 332 24.81 4.06 -13.63
C LEU A 332 24.44 2.97 -14.64
N MET A 333 23.16 2.61 -14.76
CA MET A 333 22.68 1.69 -15.79
C MET A 333 22.97 2.24 -17.20
N VAL A 334 22.67 3.52 -17.46
CA VAL A 334 22.98 4.14 -18.76
C VAL A 334 24.48 4.13 -19.05
N VAL A 335 25.31 4.55 -18.08
CA VAL A 335 26.77 4.61 -18.26
C VAL A 335 27.39 3.21 -18.41
N SER A 336 26.94 2.25 -17.61
CA SER A 336 27.49 0.88 -17.60
C SER A 336 27.13 0.10 -18.87
N LEU A 337 25.97 0.36 -19.48
CA LEU A 337 25.57 -0.32 -20.70
C LEU A 337 26.55 -0.03 -21.86
N HIS A 338 27.11 1.18 -21.91
CA HIS A 338 28.06 1.60 -22.95
C HIS A 338 29.52 1.28 -22.62
N THR A 339 29.89 1.23 -21.33
CA THR A 339 31.29 1.01 -20.90
C THR A 339 31.60 -0.46 -20.65
N PHE A 340 30.82 -1.12 -19.80
CA PHE A 340 31.01 -2.51 -19.39
C PHE A 340 29.65 -3.19 -19.17
N PRO A 341 29.07 -3.81 -20.21
CA PRO A 341 27.68 -4.29 -20.19
C PRO A 341 27.35 -5.32 -19.10
N TRP A 342 28.34 -6.01 -18.53
CA TRP A 342 28.12 -6.91 -17.40
C TRP A 342 27.70 -6.19 -16.12
N PHE A 343 28.20 -4.97 -15.88
CA PHE A 343 27.78 -4.16 -14.73
C PHE A 343 26.34 -3.67 -14.88
N TYR A 344 25.84 -3.51 -16.11
CA TYR A 344 24.43 -3.20 -16.34
C TYR A 344 23.51 -4.22 -15.68
N LEU A 345 23.79 -5.52 -15.82
CA LEU A 345 22.97 -6.58 -15.20
C LEU A 345 23.01 -6.54 -13.67
N VAL A 346 24.16 -6.17 -13.09
CA VAL A 346 24.29 -5.98 -11.64
C VAL A 346 23.44 -4.79 -11.18
N PHE A 347 23.53 -3.65 -11.88
CA PHE A 347 22.74 -2.47 -11.54
C PHE A 347 21.25 -2.68 -11.76
N VAL A 348 20.84 -3.45 -12.77
CA VAL A 348 19.44 -3.91 -12.91
C VAL A 348 19.00 -4.65 -11.65
N ALA A 349 19.78 -5.62 -11.17
CA ALA A 349 19.41 -6.40 -9.99
C ALA A 349 19.31 -5.53 -8.73
N VAL A 350 20.17 -4.52 -8.59
CA VAL A 350 20.13 -3.55 -7.48
C VAL A 350 18.94 -2.59 -7.63
N GLU A 351 18.63 -2.11 -8.83
CA GLU A 351 17.53 -1.18 -9.07
C GLU A 351 16.16 -1.80 -8.76
N PHE A 352 16.02 -3.11 -8.96
CA PHE A 352 14.85 -3.85 -8.49
C PHE A 352 14.58 -3.63 -6.98
N VAL A 353 15.62 -3.53 -6.15
CA VAL A 353 15.49 -3.26 -4.71
C VAL A 353 14.96 -1.85 -4.43
N GLY A 354 15.43 -0.85 -5.18
CA GLY A 354 15.02 0.55 -5.03
C GLY A 354 13.58 0.79 -5.48
N VAL A 355 13.23 0.23 -6.63
CA VAL A 355 11.99 0.53 -7.34
C VAL A 355 10.82 -0.35 -6.91
N SER A 356 11.06 -1.60 -6.53
CA SER A 356 9.98 -2.55 -6.21
C SER A 356 9.09 -2.14 -5.03
N PRO A 357 9.62 -1.63 -3.89
CA PRO A 357 8.80 -1.28 -2.72
C PRO A 357 7.96 0.00 -2.90
N HIS A 358 8.09 0.70 -4.04
CA HIS A 358 7.44 1.98 -4.34
C HIS A 358 5.97 2.05 -3.87
N THR A 359 5.15 1.09 -4.32
CA THR A 359 3.71 1.06 -4.05
C THR A 359 3.40 0.96 -2.55
N MET A 360 4.15 0.16 -1.80
CA MET A 360 4.02 0.02 -0.36
C MET A 360 4.43 1.30 0.37
N LEU A 361 5.59 1.86 0.04
CA LEU A 361 6.16 3.01 0.75
C LEU A 361 5.32 4.27 0.60
N PHE A 362 4.72 4.51 -0.57
CA PHE A 362 3.80 5.63 -0.75
C PHE A 362 2.44 5.41 -0.07
N SER A 363 2.03 4.16 0.13
CA SER A 363 0.84 3.84 0.93
C SER A 363 1.08 4.15 2.41
N LEU A 364 2.25 3.76 2.93
CA LEU A 364 2.70 4.08 4.28
C LEU A 364 2.94 5.58 4.48
N LEU A 365 3.55 6.26 3.51
CA LEU A 365 3.78 7.70 3.55
C LEU A 365 2.45 8.45 3.57
N SER A 366 1.47 8.04 2.75
CA SER A 366 0.11 8.59 2.81
C SER A 366 -0.52 8.43 4.19
N ALA A 367 -0.38 7.26 4.81
CA ALA A 367 -0.93 7.00 6.14
C ALA A 367 -0.26 7.86 7.21
N TYR A 368 1.05 8.05 7.08
CA TYR A 368 1.87 8.86 7.99
C TYR A 368 1.55 10.35 7.91
N GLU A 369 1.37 10.89 6.70
CA GLU A 369 1.13 12.33 6.49
C GLU A 369 -0.30 12.79 6.79
N PHE A 370 -1.30 11.95 6.48
CA PHE A 370 -2.72 12.34 6.50
C PHE A 370 -3.56 11.57 7.54
N GLY A 371 -2.90 10.85 8.44
CA GLY A 371 -3.54 10.19 9.56
C GLY A 371 -4.18 8.83 9.24
N LYS A 372 -4.67 8.18 10.30
CA LYS A 372 -5.11 6.77 10.26
C LYS A 372 -6.60 6.62 9.95
N THR A 373 -7.42 7.63 10.25
CA THR A 373 -8.88 7.53 10.15
C THR A 373 -9.37 7.39 8.71
N HIS A 374 -8.92 8.26 7.82
CA HIS A 374 -9.27 8.26 6.38
C HIS A 374 -8.14 7.70 5.49
N CYS A 375 -7.20 6.98 6.10
CA CYS A 375 -5.99 6.49 5.47
C CYS A 375 -6.27 5.77 4.13
N ALA A 376 -7.26 4.86 4.10
CA ALA A 376 -7.60 4.09 2.89
C ALA A 376 -8.00 4.95 1.69
N SER A 377 -8.83 5.97 1.92
CA SER A 377 -9.22 6.93 0.88
C SER A 377 -8.09 7.89 0.51
N ASN A 378 -7.30 8.37 1.48
CA ASN A 378 -6.15 9.25 1.23
C ASN A 378 -5.09 8.56 0.34
N MET A 379 -4.80 7.28 0.61
CA MET A 379 -3.96 6.45 -0.25
C MET A 379 -4.50 6.37 -1.69
N GLY A 380 -5.82 6.25 -1.83
CA GLY A 380 -6.49 6.26 -3.13
C GLY A 380 -6.34 7.57 -3.89
N MET A 381 -6.44 8.71 -3.20
CA MET A 381 -6.29 10.02 -3.83
C MET A 381 -4.86 10.26 -4.33
N ILE A 382 -3.85 9.83 -3.56
CA ILE A 382 -2.44 9.90 -4.02
C ILE A 382 -2.23 9.00 -5.23
N ARG A 383 -2.69 7.74 -5.15
CA ARG A 383 -2.52 6.75 -6.22
C ARG A 383 -3.35 7.03 -7.47
N PHE A 384 -4.30 7.96 -7.42
CA PHE A 384 -5.01 8.42 -8.61
C PHE A 384 -4.05 8.93 -9.70
N GLY A 385 -2.88 9.45 -9.32
CA GLY A 385 -1.81 9.81 -10.27
C GLY A 385 -1.36 8.66 -11.18
N ASN A 386 -1.54 7.40 -10.78
CA ASN A 386 -1.20 6.24 -11.60
C ASN A 386 -2.05 6.15 -12.88
N ILE A 387 -3.31 6.60 -12.84
CA ILE A 387 -4.16 6.62 -14.05
C ILE A 387 -3.58 7.57 -15.09
N VAL A 388 -3.11 8.74 -14.64
CA VAL A 388 -2.47 9.73 -15.52
C VAL A 388 -1.23 9.14 -16.18
N ILE A 389 -0.39 8.46 -15.39
CA ILE A 389 0.84 7.86 -15.92
C ILE A 389 0.52 6.71 -16.86
N VAL A 390 -0.29 5.72 -16.48
CA VAL A 390 -0.57 4.54 -17.33
C VAL A 390 -1.13 4.92 -18.70
N LEU A 391 -1.89 6.02 -18.79
CA LEU A 391 -2.44 6.51 -20.06
C LEU A 391 -1.43 7.32 -20.88
N LEU A 392 -0.58 8.13 -20.24
CA LEU A 392 0.33 9.05 -20.94
C LEU A 392 1.72 8.46 -21.20
N GLU A 393 2.18 7.56 -20.34
CA GLU A 393 3.54 7.01 -20.35
C GLU A 393 3.90 6.30 -21.67
N PRO A 394 3.03 5.47 -22.29
CA PRO A 394 3.36 4.85 -23.58
C PRO A 394 3.60 5.89 -24.68
N LEU A 395 2.78 6.94 -24.73
CA LEU A 395 2.94 8.04 -25.70
C LEU A 395 4.23 8.83 -25.44
N PHE A 396 4.55 9.05 -24.16
CA PHE A 396 5.77 9.72 -23.75
C PHE A 396 7.01 8.91 -24.12
N ILE A 397 7.02 7.60 -23.84
CA ILE A 397 8.12 6.68 -24.20
C ILE A 397 8.39 6.73 -25.70
N ASP A 398 7.36 6.55 -26.52
CA ASP A 398 7.51 6.53 -27.98
C ASP A 398 8.07 7.88 -28.49
N ALA A 399 7.51 9.00 -28.02
CA ALA A 399 7.96 10.34 -28.41
C ALA A 399 9.43 10.62 -28.03
N ILE A 400 9.86 10.23 -26.83
CA ILE A 400 11.23 10.44 -26.36
C ILE A 400 12.22 9.53 -27.10
N VAL A 401 11.87 8.27 -27.33
CA VAL A 401 12.71 7.33 -28.07
C VAL A 401 12.92 7.80 -29.51
N GLU A 402 11.88 8.32 -30.16
CA GLU A 402 12.00 8.88 -31.52
C GLU A 402 12.80 10.19 -31.56
N ALA A 403 12.61 11.08 -30.59
CA ALA A 403 13.24 12.40 -30.60
C ALA A 403 14.71 12.39 -30.18
N ILE A 404 15.05 11.71 -29.08
CA ILE A 404 16.37 11.80 -28.44
C ILE A 404 16.97 10.43 -28.12
N GLY A 405 16.20 9.34 -28.17
CA GLY A 405 16.69 7.98 -28.04
C GLY A 405 16.64 7.41 -26.62
N TRP A 406 16.96 6.12 -26.50
CA TRP A 406 16.73 5.34 -25.28
C TRP A 406 17.56 5.76 -24.07
N ASP A 407 18.80 6.22 -24.28
CA ASP A 407 19.67 6.61 -23.16
C ASP A 407 19.04 7.78 -22.39
N TRP A 408 18.49 8.74 -23.13
CA TRP A 408 17.80 9.88 -22.56
C TRP A 408 16.46 9.52 -21.92
N LEU A 409 15.73 8.54 -22.49
CA LEU A 409 14.55 7.99 -21.83
C LEU A 409 14.88 7.43 -20.43
N PHE A 410 15.97 6.68 -20.29
CA PHE A 410 16.36 6.17 -18.96
C PHE A 410 16.83 7.28 -18.02
N LEU A 411 17.46 8.34 -18.55
CA LEU A 411 17.81 9.52 -17.78
C LEU A 411 16.58 10.32 -17.30
N THR A 412 15.44 10.31 -18.01
CA THR A 412 14.20 10.92 -17.48
C THR A 412 13.73 10.18 -16.23
N GLY A 413 13.88 8.85 -16.18
CA GLY A 413 13.63 8.05 -14.98
C GLY A 413 14.53 8.45 -13.81
N SER A 414 15.82 8.68 -14.05
CA SER A 414 16.73 9.18 -13.00
C SER A 414 16.31 10.56 -12.48
N MET A 415 16.06 11.50 -13.40
CA MET A 415 15.61 12.85 -13.07
C MET A 415 14.29 12.85 -12.27
N ALA A 416 13.33 12.01 -12.65
CA ALA A 416 12.05 11.91 -11.97
C ALA A 416 12.20 11.38 -10.53
N SER A 417 13.13 10.44 -10.30
CA SER A 417 13.48 9.97 -8.96
C SER A 417 14.17 11.04 -8.11
N ALA A 418 15.00 11.91 -8.72
CA ALA A 418 15.56 13.07 -8.05
C ALA A 418 14.47 14.08 -7.65
N VAL A 419 13.50 14.36 -8.54
CA VAL A 419 12.35 15.21 -8.23
C VAL A 419 11.52 14.63 -7.09
N ALA A 420 11.28 13.31 -7.07
CA ALA A 420 10.59 12.65 -5.98
C ALA A 420 11.32 12.83 -4.64
N THR A 421 12.64 12.64 -4.65
CA THR A 421 13.50 12.85 -3.48
C THR A 421 13.36 14.28 -2.94
N LEU A 422 13.47 15.29 -3.81
CA LEU A 422 13.37 16.70 -3.43
C LEU A 422 11.97 17.05 -2.91
N ALA A 423 10.92 16.51 -3.53
CA ALA A 423 9.54 16.73 -3.12
C ALA A 423 9.25 16.16 -1.71
N ILE A 424 9.85 15.00 -1.38
CA ILE A 424 9.72 14.40 -0.05
C ILE A 424 10.52 15.19 0.99
N ILE A 425 11.74 15.64 0.68
CA ILE A 425 12.52 16.51 1.57
C ILE A 425 11.77 17.82 1.85
N ALA A 426 11.10 18.39 0.83
CA ALA A 426 10.31 19.61 0.99
C ALA A 426 9.10 19.47 1.93
N LEU A 427 8.69 18.24 2.29
CA LEU A 427 7.65 18.00 3.31
C LEU A 427 8.10 18.44 4.71
N ASP A 428 9.41 18.49 4.97
CA ASP A 428 9.92 18.97 6.26
C ASP A 428 9.78 20.50 6.41
N TRP A 429 9.51 21.21 5.31
CA TRP A 429 9.35 22.66 5.26
C TRP A 429 7.89 23.12 5.09
N CYS A 430 6.93 22.19 5.14
CA CYS A 430 5.50 22.44 5.01
C CYS A 430 4.76 22.03 6.28
#